data_AF-A0A351Y9G3-F1
#
_entry.id   AF-A0A351Y9G3-F1
#
_cell.length_a   1.000
_cell.length_b   1.000
_cell.length_c   1.000
_cell.angle_alpha   90.00
_cell.angle_beta   90.00
_cell.angle_gamma   90.00
#
_symmetry.space_group_name_H-M   'P 1'
#
loop_
_entity.id
_entity.type
_entity.pdbx_description
1 polymer ?
#
loop_
_entity_poly.entity_id
_entity_poly.type
_entity_poly.pdbx_seq_one_letter_code
_entity_poly.pdbx_strand_id
1 'polypeptide(L)'
;ITIVLMGIICASMGQAGVEGMPKFYDDSYHISQIGNISKIFGCCFMGFDAFLNPMAIAFTFALLFVDFFDTTGTLVGVEAGAGMVDENGNITVNDRPAMVTDAVGTCFGAICGTTTVTSFVESTTGVAAGARTGLAAVTTGLLFALSLAIYPALAMFSSSSVTGLALVYVGVCMFKNLEKLEWKDWIAVGSGFFTVLVMTISYSISDGIAWGFITYSIMTLAGGKFKKSDITVACCSVAFLAIYIMKAVLKI
;
A
#
# COMPACT_ATOMS: atom_id res chain seq x y z
N ILE A 1 -8.72 6.64 -15.36
CA ILE A 1 -9.66 6.44 -16.50
C ILE A 1 -10.72 5.38 -16.15
N THR A 2 -10.33 4.19 -15.71
CA THR A 2 -11.24 3.09 -15.34
C THR A 2 -12.27 3.48 -14.27
N ILE A 3 -11.84 4.14 -13.19
CA ILE A 3 -12.75 4.60 -12.11
C ILE A 3 -13.81 5.58 -12.63
N VAL A 4 -13.39 6.52 -13.51
CA VAL A 4 -14.28 7.54 -14.08
C VAL A 4 -15.34 6.88 -14.98
N LEU A 5 -14.92 5.98 -15.87
CA LEU A 5 -15.83 5.23 -16.73
C LEU A 5 -16.79 4.36 -15.92
N MET A 6 -16.30 3.65 -14.90
CA MET A 6 -17.14 2.81 -14.04
C MET A 6 -18.14 3.65 -13.24
N GLY A 7 -17.72 4.81 -12.72
CA GLY A 7 -18.64 5.73 -12.05
C GLY A 7 -19.74 6.23 -12.98
N ILE A 8 -19.42 6.62 -14.22
CA ILE A 8 -20.40 7.07 -15.21
C ILE A 8 -21.38 5.94 -15.57
N ILE A 9 -20.89 4.72 -15.79
CA ILE A 9 -21.73 3.56 -16.13
C ILE A 9 -22.63 3.18 -14.95
N CYS A 10 -22.09 3.11 -13.73
CA CYS A 10 -22.89 2.79 -12.56
C CYS A 10 -23.93 3.89 -12.27
N ALA A 11 -23.56 5.17 -12.46
CA ALA A 11 -24.46 6.29 -12.24
C ALA A 11 -25.60 6.35 -13.29
N SER A 12 -25.32 5.99 -14.54
CA SER A 12 -26.35 5.90 -15.58
C SER A 12 -27.31 4.74 -15.35
N MET A 13 -26.82 3.61 -14.86
CA MET A 13 -27.65 2.47 -14.46
C MET A 13 -28.50 2.78 -13.21
N GLY A 14 -27.98 3.52 -12.23
CA GLY A 14 -28.78 3.96 -11.08
C GLY A 14 -29.83 5.01 -11.44
N GLN A 15 -29.58 5.86 -12.45
CA GLN A 15 -30.62 6.71 -13.04
C GLN A 15 -31.68 5.89 -13.80
N ALA A 16 -31.28 4.78 -14.44
CA ALA A 16 -32.19 3.86 -15.11
C ALA A 16 -33.01 2.98 -14.13
N GLY A 17 -32.85 3.15 -12.82
CA GLY A 17 -33.65 2.48 -11.79
C GLY A 17 -33.11 1.12 -11.34
N VAL A 18 -31.86 0.78 -11.64
CA VAL A 18 -31.23 -0.45 -11.15
C VAL A 18 -30.96 -0.31 -9.64
N GLU A 19 -31.48 -1.25 -8.85
CA GLU A 19 -31.29 -1.31 -7.40
C GLU A 19 -29.79 -1.43 -7.03
N GLY A 20 -29.34 -0.66 -6.03
CA GLY A 20 -27.95 -0.69 -5.54
C GLY A 20 -26.93 0.11 -6.35
N MET A 21 -27.36 0.83 -7.41
CA MET A 21 -26.48 1.68 -8.22
C MET A 21 -26.58 3.16 -7.81
N PRO A 22 -25.45 3.91 -7.80
CA PRO A 22 -25.46 5.33 -7.45
C PRO A 22 -26.25 6.15 -8.47
N LYS A 23 -26.75 7.32 -8.07
CA LYS A 23 -27.27 8.34 -9.00
C LYS A 23 -26.24 9.45 -9.15
N PHE A 24 -26.28 10.18 -10.27
CA PHE A 24 -25.37 11.32 -10.50
C PHE A 24 -25.56 12.47 -9.50
N TYR A 25 -26.75 12.57 -8.89
CA TYR A 25 -27.03 13.53 -7.85
C TYR A 25 -27.80 12.83 -6.73
N ASP A 26 -27.25 12.89 -5.53
CA ASP A 26 -27.85 12.36 -4.31
C ASP A 26 -27.71 13.43 -3.24
N ASP A 27 -28.84 13.96 -2.76
CA ASP A 27 -28.90 15.04 -1.76
C ASP A 27 -28.33 14.62 -0.40
N SER A 28 -28.03 13.33 -0.22
CA SER A 28 -27.50 12.75 1.03
C SER A 28 -26.07 13.18 1.37
N TYR A 29 -25.32 13.75 0.42
CA TYR A 29 -23.91 14.09 0.61
C TYR A 29 -23.70 15.58 0.88
N HIS A 30 -23.70 15.95 2.15
CA HIS A 30 -23.43 17.32 2.58
C HIS A 30 -21.96 17.55 2.95
N ILE A 31 -21.47 18.76 2.67
CA ILE A 31 -20.15 19.28 3.08
C ILE A 31 -19.94 19.15 4.60
N SER A 32 -21.03 19.08 5.39
CA SER A 32 -21.02 18.87 6.83
C SER A 32 -20.30 17.60 7.28
N GLN A 33 -20.15 16.56 6.43
CA GLN A 33 -19.39 15.36 6.75
C GLN A 33 -17.86 15.59 6.80
N ILE A 34 -17.36 16.65 6.16
CA ILE A 34 -15.95 17.09 6.25
C ILE A 34 -15.61 17.50 7.70
N GLY A 35 -16.61 17.92 8.49
CA GLY A 35 -16.45 18.27 9.90
C GLY A 35 -15.93 17.12 10.78
N ASN A 36 -16.05 15.87 10.35
CA ASN A 36 -15.50 14.72 11.08
C ASN A 36 -13.96 14.65 11.05
N ILE A 37 -13.27 15.34 10.14
CA ILE A 37 -11.79 15.40 10.14
C ILE A 37 -11.25 15.88 11.49
N SER A 38 -11.93 16.83 12.13
CA SER A 38 -11.56 17.33 13.46
C SER A 38 -11.56 16.24 14.55
N LYS A 39 -12.33 15.17 14.38
CA LYS A 39 -12.40 14.05 15.34
C LYS A 39 -11.28 13.04 15.17
N ILE A 40 -10.66 12.98 14.00
CA ILE A 40 -9.63 11.98 13.64
C ILE A 40 -8.23 12.62 13.70
N PHE A 41 -8.17 13.95 13.51
CA PHE A 41 -6.94 14.71 13.60
C PHE A 41 -6.31 14.57 15.00
N GLY A 42 -5.06 14.12 15.04
CA GLY A 42 -4.29 13.94 16.26
C GLY A 42 -4.60 12.64 17.04
N CYS A 43 -5.52 11.78 16.56
CA CYS A 43 -5.81 10.50 17.21
C CYS A 43 -4.58 9.59 17.33
N CYS A 44 -3.58 9.76 16.48
CA CYS A 44 -2.31 9.03 16.57
C CYS A 44 -1.63 9.17 17.94
N PHE A 45 -1.84 10.29 18.66
CA PHE A 45 -1.24 10.52 19.98
C PHE A 45 -2.05 9.91 21.15
N MET A 46 -3.26 9.43 20.90
CA MET A 46 -4.11 8.84 21.94
C MET A 46 -3.86 7.32 22.11
N GLY A 47 -3.23 6.68 21.14
CA GLY A 47 -3.10 5.23 21.06
C GLY A 47 -1.80 4.63 21.63
N PHE A 48 -1.02 5.37 22.43
CA PHE A 48 0.27 4.85 22.92
C PHE A 48 0.15 3.61 23.82
N ASP A 49 -1.01 3.37 24.43
CA ASP A 49 -1.28 2.13 25.16
C ASP A 49 -1.22 0.88 24.26
N ALA A 50 -1.35 1.04 22.94
CA ALA A 50 -1.15 -0.03 21.97
C ALA A 50 0.28 -0.60 22.05
N PHE A 51 1.29 0.19 22.43
CA PHE A 51 2.66 -0.30 22.61
C PHE A 51 2.82 -1.22 23.83
N LEU A 52 1.81 -1.33 24.70
CA LEU A 52 1.78 -2.34 25.76
C LEU A 52 1.27 -3.69 25.26
N ASN A 53 0.60 -3.72 24.11
CA ASN A 53 0.08 -4.93 23.50
C ASN A 53 1.09 -5.52 22.51
N PRO A 54 1.65 -6.72 22.79
CA PRO A 54 2.63 -7.35 21.90
C PRO A 54 2.14 -7.54 20.46
N MET A 55 0.83 -7.73 20.27
CA MET A 55 0.22 -7.89 18.95
C MET A 55 0.23 -6.57 18.15
N ALA A 56 0.00 -5.44 18.80
CA ALA A 56 0.05 -4.15 18.14
C ALA A 56 1.49 -3.79 17.77
N ILE A 57 2.47 -4.08 18.64
CA ILE A 57 3.90 -3.91 18.31
C ILE A 57 4.28 -4.74 17.09
N ALA A 58 3.87 -6.02 17.07
CA ALA A 58 4.11 -6.92 15.96
C ALA A 58 3.53 -6.41 14.64
N PHE A 59 2.27 -5.96 14.68
CA PHE A 59 1.57 -5.42 13.54
C PHE A 59 2.22 -4.14 13.02
N THR A 60 2.57 -3.20 13.91
CA THR A 60 3.28 -1.97 13.55
C THR A 60 4.65 -2.28 12.94
N PHE A 61 5.38 -3.24 13.50
CA PHE A 61 6.68 -3.66 12.96
C PHE A 61 6.52 -4.30 11.58
N ALA A 62 5.50 -5.13 11.37
CA ALA A 62 5.19 -5.68 10.06
C ALA A 62 4.92 -4.57 9.04
N LEU A 63 3.98 -3.69 9.35
CA LEU A 63 3.61 -2.57 8.49
C LEU A 63 4.78 -1.65 8.18
N LEU A 64 5.70 -1.44 9.12
CA LEU A 64 6.93 -0.67 8.85
C LEU A 64 7.76 -1.30 7.74
N PHE A 65 7.97 -2.62 7.77
CA PHE A 65 8.71 -3.28 6.69
C PHE A 65 7.92 -3.32 5.39
N VAL A 66 6.59 -3.46 5.44
CA VAL A 66 5.75 -3.34 4.24
C VAL A 66 5.95 -1.98 3.61
N ASP A 67 5.76 -0.91 4.38
CA ASP A 67 5.87 0.48 3.93
C ASP A 67 7.27 0.75 3.37
N PHE A 68 8.31 0.28 4.06
CA PHE A 68 9.69 0.37 3.59
C PHE A 68 9.90 -0.31 2.22
N PHE A 69 9.46 -1.57 2.08
CA PHE A 69 9.65 -2.33 0.84
C PHE A 69 8.73 -1.88 -0.28
N ASP A 70 7.53 -1.40 0.02
CA ASP A 70 6.61 -0.80 -0.95
C ASP A 70 7.21 0.49 -1.51
N THR A 71 7.70 1.39 -0.64
CA THR A 71 8.37 2.61 -1.06
C THR A 71 9.64 2.31 -1.86
N THR A 72 10.50 1.39 -1.40
CA THR A 72 11.69 0.99 -2.18
C THR A 72 11.31 0.37 -3.53
N GLY A 73 10.38 -0.58 -3.55
CA GLY A 73 9.99 -1.30 -4.76
C GLY A 73 9.30 -0.40 -5.80
N THR A 74 8.47 0.55 -5.34
CA THR A 74 7.85 1.55 -6.21
C THR A 74 8.86 2.56 -6.71
N LEU A 75 9.79 3.02 -5.87
CA LEU A 75 10.85 3.95 -6.25
C LEU A 75 11.73 3.35 -7.35
N VAL A 76 12.25 2.13 -7.14
CA VAL A 76 13.01 1.37 -8.15
C VAL A 76 12.21 1.24 -9.46
N GLY A 77 10.92 0.91 -9.36
CA GLY A 77 10.05 0.77 -10.52
C GLY A 77 9.83 2.07 -11.30
N VAL A 78 9.65 3.18 -10.59
CA VAL A 78 9.46 4.51 -11.18
C VAL A 78 10.75 5.05 -11.79
N GLU A 79 11.88 4.86 -11.13
CA GLU A 79 13.21 5.27 -11.62
C GLU A 79 13.64 4.51 -12.86
N ALA A 80 13.38 3.20 -12.92
CA ALA A 80 13.59 2.40 -14.11
C ALA A 80 12.74 2.95 -15.28
N GLY A 81 11.48 3.31 -15.03
CA GLY A 81 10.60 3.95 -16.03
C GLY A 81 11.03 5.38 -16.40
N ALA A 82 11.77 6.07 -15.52
CA ALA A 82 12.31 7.41 -15.75
C ALA A 82 13.64 7.42 -16.50
N GLY A 83 14.29 6.26 -16.65
CA GLY A 83 15.63 6.15 -17.20
C GLY A 83 16.71 6.65 -16.21
N MET A 84 16.46 6.55 -14.91
CA MET A 84 17.38 6.97 -13.83
C MET A 84 18.28 5.81 -13.33
N VAL A 85 18.40 4.77 -14.16
CA VAL A 85 19.24 3.59 -13.95
C VAL A 85 20.51 3.68 -14.80
N ASP A 86 21.64 3.19 -14.28
CA ASP A 86 22.91 3.11 -15.01
C ASP A 86 22.86 2.04 -16.12
N GLU A 87 23.92 1.98 -16.93
CA GLU A 87 24.06 0.98 -18.01
C GLU A 87 24.06 -0.48 -17.49
N ASN A 88 24.29 -0.69 -16.19
CA ASN A 88 24.28 -1.99 -15.52
C ASN A 88 22.93 -2.28 -14.82
N GLY A 89 21.95 -1.37 -14.90
CA GLY A 89 20.65 -1.49 -14.25
C GLY A 89 20.62 -1.09 -12.76
N ASN A 90 21.69 -0.51 -12.21
CA ASN A 90 21.70 0.02 -10.85
C ASN A 90 21.12 1.42 -10.79
N ILE A 91 20.43 1.73 -9.70
CA ILE A 91 19.92 3.07 -9.43
C ILE A 91 21.10 4.01 -9.18
N THR A 92 21.12 5.13 -9.91
CA THR A 92 22.21 6.13 -9.83
C THR A 92 21.92 7.25 -8.83
N VAL A 93 20.68 7.31 -8.34
CA VAL A 93 20.17 8.39 -7.52
C VAL A 93 20.35 8.04 -6.04
N ASN A 94 20.54 9.07 -5.22
CA ASN A 94 20.50 8.90 -3.78
C ASN A 94 19.03 8.83 -3.34
N ASP A 95 18.56 7.65 -2.95
CA ASP A 95 17.15 7.42 -2.57
C ASP A 95 16.81 7.96 -1.18
N ARG A 96 17.82 8.29 -0.35
CA ARG A 96 17.59 8.75 1.02
C ARG A 96 16.59 9.92 1.13
N PRO A 97 16.68 10.99 0.31
CA PRO A 97 15.71 12.09 0.37
C PRO A 97 14.29 11.64 0.03
N ALA A 98 14.14 10.67 -0.89
CA ALA A 98 12.84 10.13 -1.23
C ALA A 98 12.24 9.31 -0.08
N MET A 99 13.04 8.42 0.54
CA MET A 99 12.60 7.65 1.72
C MET A 99 12.29 8.54 2.93
N VAL A 100 13.05 9.63 3.12
CA VAL A 100 12.75 10.62 4.18
C VAL A 100 11.46 11.37 3.88
N THR A 101 11.19 11.72 2.61
CA THR A 101 9.95 12.39 2.21
C THR A 101 8.74 11.49 2.46
N ASP A 102 8.86 10.21 2.14
CA ASP A 102 7.86 9.18 2.41
C ASP A 102 7.58 9.04 3.92
N ALA A 103 8.62 8.89 4.73
CA ALA A 103 8.49 8.80 6.18
C ALA A 103 7.85 10.06 6.81
N VAL A 104 8.24 11.26 6.36
CA VAL A 104 7.64 12.52 6.81
C VAL A 104 6.18 12.61 6.36
N GLY A 105 5.87 12.18 5.13
CA GLY A 105 4.51 12.09 4.59
C GLY A 105 3.63 11.16 5.41
N THR A 106 4.11 9.97 5.74
CA THR A 106 3.40 8.99 6.58
C THR A 106 3.17 9.51 8.00
N CYS A 107 4.16 10.15 8.63
CA CYS A 107 3.98 10.80 9.93
C CYS A 107 2.92 11.90 9.88
N PHE A 108 2.93 12.74 8.84
CA PHE A 108 1.92 13.78 8.66
C PHE A 108 0.53 13.20 8.38
N GLY A 109 0.46 12.12 7.59
CA GLY A 109 -0.76 11.36 7.33
C GLY A 109 -1.38 10.80 8.62
N ALA A 110 -0.57 10.22 9.50
CA ALA A 110 -1.03 9.72 10.79
C ALA A 110 -1.61 10.83 11.68
N ILE A 111 -1.01 12.03 11.68
CA ILE A 111 -1.54 13.21 12.40
C ILE A 111 -2.89 13.63 11.80
N CYS A 112 -3.04 13.59 10.48
CA CYS A 112 -4.30 13.86 9.81
C CYS A 112 -5.35 12.75 9.97
N GLY A 113 -5.01 11.63 10.62
CA GLY A 113 -5.92 10.51 10.85
C GLY A 113 -6.13 9.63 9.62
N THR A 114 -5.20 9.66 8.65
CA THR A 114 -5.21 8.77 7.47
C THR A 114 -4.24 7.59 7.65
N THR A 115 -4.35 6.60 6.75
CA THR A 115 -3.40 5.48 6.63
C THR A 115 -2.02 5.97 6.17
N THR A 116 -1.05 5.04 6.10
CA THR A 116 0.29 5.34 5.58
C THR A 116 0.23 5.96 4.19
N VAL A 117 1.12 6.91 3.94
CA VAL A 117 1.24 7.61 2.66
C VAL A 117 2.42 7.00 1.94
N THR A 118 2.21 6.48 0.74
CA THR A 118 3.28 5.83 -0.02
C THR A 118 3.28 6.30 -1.48
N SER A 119 4.37 5.98 -2.18
CA SER A 119 4.53 6.21 -3.61
C SER A 119 3.75 5.17 -4.42
N PHE A 120 3.14 5.59 -5.53
CA PHE A 120 2.32 4.72 -6.36
C PHE A 120 3.10 4.21 -7.58
N VAL A 121 3.04 2.90 -7.86
CA VAL A 121 3.68 2.32 -9.06
C VAL A 121 3.03 2.87 -10.34
N GLU A 122 1.77 3.27 -10.27
CA GLU A 122 1.01 3.91 -11.34
C GLU A 122 1.62 5.25 -11.76
N SER A 123 2.42 5.91 -10.91
CA SER A 123 3.14 7.13 -11.26
C SER A 123 4.15 6.93 -12.40
N THR A 124 4.54 5.69 -12.71
CA THR A 124 5.29 5.33 -13.92
C THR A 124 4.60 5.82 -15.20
N THR A 125 3.27 5.88 -15.23
CA THR A 125 2.53 6.39 -16.39
C THR A 125 2.70 7.90 -16.57
N GLY A 126 2.79 8.65 -15.45
CA GLY A 126 3.12 10.08 -15.47
C GLY A 126 4.54 10.31 -15.97
N VAL A 127 5.48 9.48 -15.54
CA VAL A 127 6.86 9.49 -16.04
C VAL A 127 6.91 9.14 -17.54
N ALA A 128 6.15 8.15 -18.00
CA ALA A 128 6.05 7.82 -19.42
C ALA A 128 5.48 8.98 -20.26
N ALA A 129 4.58 9.78 -19.68
CA ALA A 129 4.04 11.00 -20.27
C ALA A 129 4.98 12.22 -20.21
N GLY A 130 6.19 12.07 -19.65
CA GLY A 130 7.21 13.12 -19.59
C GLY A 130 7.32 13.85 -18.25
N ALA A 131 6.64 13.40 -17.19
CA ALA A 131 6.87 13.95 -15.85
C ALA A 131 8.31 13.64 -15.42
N ARG A 132 9.09 14.70 -15.18
CA ARG A 132 10.49 14.63 -14.72
C ARG A 132 10.74 15.47 -13.48
N THR A 133 9.74 16.24 -13.04
CA THR A 133 9.80 17.09 -11.86
C THR A 133 8.67 16.73 -10.89
N GLY A 134 8.84 17.08 -9.61
CA GLY A 134 7.79 16.92 -8.60
C GLY A 134 6.53 17.75 -8.84
N LEU A 135 6.52 18.62 -9.86
CA LEU A 135 5.36 19.48 -10.18
C LEU A 135 4.11 18.68 -10.50
N ALA A 136 4.25 17.52 -11.16
CA ALA A 136 3.12 16.64 -11.44
C ALA A 136 2.48 16.11 -10.14
N ALA A 137 3.31 15.72 -9.16
CA ALA A 137 2.84 15.27 -7.86
C ALA A 137 2.16 16.40 -7.07
N VAL A 138 2.78 17.60 -7.03
CA VAL A 138 2.20 18.79 -6.37
C VAL A 138 0.87 19.19 -7.01
N THR A 139 0.80 19.21 -8.33
CA THR A 139 -0.43 19.55 -9.07
C THR A 139 -1.52 18.54 -8.77
N THR A 140 -1.19 17.25 -8.76
CA THR A 140 -2.14 16.17 -8.41
C THR A 140 -2.65 16.34 -6.97
N GLY A 141 -1.76 16.61 -6.02
CA GLY A 141 -2.15 16.88 -4.62
C GLY A 141 -3.04 18.11 -4.48
N LEU A 142 -2.75 19.20 -5.21
CA LEU A 142 -3.59 20.40 -5.21
C LEU A 142 -4.99 20.13 -5.81
N LEU A 143 -5.05 19.35 -6.90
CA LEU A 143 -6.33 18.95 -7.50
C LEU A 143 -7.14 18.06 -6.55
N PHE A 144 -6.50 17.16 -5.79
CA PHE A 144 -7.16 16.39 -4.73
C PHE A 144 -7.65 17.30 -3.60
N ALA A 145 -6.88 18.32 -3.19
CA ALA A 145 -7.34 19.28 -2.20
C ALA A 145 -8.56 20.08 -2.71
N LEU A 146 -8.54 20.53 -3.97
CA LEU A 146 -9.68 21.19 -4.60
C LEU A 146 -10.90 20.26 -4.75
N SER A 147 -10.68 18.97 -4.93
CA SER A 147 -11.75 17.98 -5.02
C SER A 147 -12.60 17.90 -3.74
N LEU A 148 -12.04 18.28 -2.57
CA LEU A 148 -12.80 18.35 -1.31
C LEU A 148 -13.92 19.40 -1.36
N ALA A 149 -13.71 20.53 -2.06
CA ALA A 149 -14.75 21.55 -2.23
C ALA A 149 -15.86 21.09 -3.19
N ILE A 150 -15.54 20.16 -4.10
CA ILE A 150 -16.44 19.58 -5.10
C ILE A 150 -16.95 18.20 -4.64
N TYR A 151 -16.60 17.77 -3.41
CA TYR A 151 -16.90 16.44 -2.89
C TYR A 151 -18.37 16.01 -3.04
N PRO A 152 -19.38 16.85 -2.78
CA PRO A 152 -20.79 16.49 -2.98
C PRO A 152 -21.11 16.04 -4.41
N ALA A 153 -20.49 16.66 -5.41
CA ALA A 153 -20.66 16.28 -6.82
C ALA A 153 -19.87 15.02 -7.20
N LEU A 154 -18.84 14.66 -6.42
CA LEU A 154 -18.04 13.45 -6.61
C LEU A 154 -18.57 12.25 -5.82
N ALA A 155 -19.59 12.45 -4.98
CA ALA A 155 -20.09 11.42 -4.08
C ALA A 155 -20.62 10.16 -4.78
N MET A 156 -21.01 10.27 -6.05
CA MET A 156 -21.38 9.10 -6.87
C MET A 156 -20.25 8.05 -6.96
N PHE A 157 -18.98 8.48 -6.89
CA PHE A 157 -17.82 7.60 -6.91
C PHE A 157 -17.60 6.86 -5.58
N SER A 158 -18.19 7.35 -4.48
CA SER A 158 -18.08 6.73 -3.16
C SER A 158 -19.01 5.54 -2.95
N SER A 159 -19.89 5.24 -3.92
CA SER A 159 -20.73 4.05 -3.86
C SER A 159 -19.92 2.76 -3.85
N SER A 160 -20.34 1.79 -3.04
CA SER A 160 -19.72 0.46 -2.93
C SER A 160 -19.63 -0.26 -4.28
N SER A 161 -20.59 0.00 -5.19
CA SER A 161 -20.62 -0.59 -6.52
C SER A 161 -19.47 -0.08 -7.40
N VAL A 162 -19.17 1.22 -7.34
CA VAL A 162 -18.09 1.84 -8.13
C VAL A 162 -16.72 1.52 -7.53
N THR A 163 -16.60 1.66 -6.21
CA THR A 163 -15.35 1.40 -5.48
C THR A 163 -14.98 -0.08 -5.51
N GLY A 164 -15.93 -0.99 -5.37
CA GLY A 164 -15.68 -2.44 -5.43
C GLY A 164 -15.09 -2.88 -6.76
N LEU A 165 -15.68 -2.44 -7.89
CA LEU A 165 -15.16 -2.74 -9.23
C LEU A 165 -13.77 -2.13 -9.45
N ALA A 166 -13.55 -0.91 -8.97
CA ALA A 166 -12.24 -0.27 -9.03
C ALA A 166 -11.19 -1.06 -8.24
N LEU A 167 -11.52 -1.53 -7.04
CA LEU A 167 -10.61 -2.32 -6.20
C LEU A 167 -10.25 -3.66 -6.82
N VAL A 168 -11.19 -4.34 -7.50
CA VAL A 168 -10.87 -5.57 -8.25
C VAL A 168 -9.85 -5.28 -9.36
N TYR A 169 -10.06 -4.23 -10.15
CA TYR A 169 -9.13 -3.85 -11.21
C TYR A 169 -7.74 -3.49 -10.66
N VAL A 170 -7.69 -2.66 -9.61
CA VAL A 170 -6.44 -2.29 -8.94
C VAL A 170 -5.74 -3.55 -8.38
N GLY A 171 -6.48 -4.48 -7.78
CA GLY A 171 -5.95 -5.75 -7.32
C GLY A 171 -5.32 -6.58 -8.43
N VAL A 172 -5.94 -6.65 -9.62
CA VAL A 172 -5.36 -7.32 -10.79
C VAL A 172 -4.08 -6.63 -11.27
N CYS A 173 -4.06 -5.30 -11.30
CA CYS A 173 -2.86 -4.52 -11.64
C CYS A 173 -1.72 -4.76 -10.65
N MET A 174 -2.01 -4.80 -9.36
CA MET A 174 -1.03 -5.10 -8.32
C MET A 174 -0.49 -6.53 -8.44
N PHE A 175 -1.36 -7.51 -8.73
CA PHE A 175 -0.97 -8.91 -8.89
C PHE A 175 -0.01 -9.13 -10.07
N LYS A 176 -0.08 -8.29 -11.12
CA LYS A 176 0.86 -8.33 -12.24
C LYS A 176 2.31 -8.13 -11.79
N ASN A 177 2.57 -7.43 -10.68
CA ASN A 177 3.94 -7.24 -10.18
C ASN A 177 4.63 -8.56 -9.78
N LEU A 178 3.89 -9.66 -9.57
CA LEU A 178 4.49 -10.99 -9.38
C LEU A 178 5.32 -11.44 -10.59
N GLU A 179 5.11 -10.85 -11.78
CA GLU A 179 5.95 -11.09 -12.95
C GLU A 179 7.42 -10.74 -12.70
N LYS A 180 7.69 -9.75 -11.84
CA LYS A 180 9.05 -9.31 -11.48
C LYS A 180 9.77 -10.28 -10.54
N LEU A 181 9.06 -11.28 -9.99
CA LEU A 181 9.67 -12.30 -9.14
C LEU A 181 10.66 -13.13 -9.97
N GLU A 182 11.83 -13.46 -9.40
CA GLU A 182 12.78 -14.34 -10.06
C GLU A 182 12.27 -15.79 -10.09
N TRP A 183 11.46 -16.12 -11.10
CA TRP A 183 10.83 -17.44 -11.26
C TRP A 183 11.79 -18.63 -11.34
N LYS A 184 13.09 -18.37 -11.61
CA LYS A 184 14.14 -19.40 -11.62
C LYS A 184 14.69 -19.70 -10.23
N ASP A 185 14.53 -18.80 -9.26
CA ASP A 185 14.98 -19.02 -7.90
C ASP A 185 13.85 -19.64 -7.06
N TRP A 186 14.01 -20.92 -6.74
CA TRP A 186 13.06 -21.66 -5.91
C TRP A 186 12.87 -21.06 -4.52
N ILE A 187 13.87 -20.35 -3.98
CA ILE A 187 13.76 -19.68 -2.68
C ILE A 187 12.79 -18.49 -2.79
N ALA A 188 12.98 -17.65 -3.82
CA ALA A 188 12.10 -16.51 -4.08
C ALA A 188 10.67 -16.94 -4.40
N VAL A 189 10.51 -17.95 -5.26
CA VAL A 189 9.19 -18.50 -5.63
C VAL A 189 8.50 -19.14 -4.43
N GLY A 190 9.22 -19.94 -3.64
CA GLY A 190 8.67 -20.59 -2.45
C GLY A 190 8.19 -19.58 -1.40
N SER A 191 9.01 -18.58 -1.11
CA SER A 191 8.62 -17.48 -0.22
C SER A 191 7.40 -16.72 -0.73
N GLY A 192 7.44 -16.27 -2.00
CA GLY A 192 6.33 -15.52 -2.61
C GLY A 192 5.01 -16.29 -2.60
N PHE A 193 5.05 -17.60 -2.86
CA PHE A 193 3.89 -18.47 -2.80
C PHE A 193 3.28 -18.51 -1.39
N PHE A 194 4.10 -18.74 -0.35
CA PHE A 194 3.62 -18.78 1.03
C PHE A 194 3.07 -17.42 1.48
N THR A 195 3.69 -16.31 1.07
CA THR A 195 3.18 -14.96 1.35
C THR A 195 1.75 -14.80 0.84
N VAL A 196 1.51 -15.08 -0.45
CA VAL A 196 0.18 -14.92 -1.08
C VAL A 196 -0.84 -15.88 -0.46
N LEU A 197 -0.44 -17.13 -0.22
CA LEU A 197 -1.32 -18.15 0.34
C LEU A 197 -1.76 -17.80 1.77
N VAL A 198 -0.82 -17.46 2.65
CA VAL A 198 -1.13 -17.12 4.05
C VAL A 198 -1.92 -15.83 4.13
N MET A 199 -1.59 -14.83 3.30
CA MET A 199 -2.33 -13.57 3.22
C MET A 199 -3.81 -13.80 2.86
N THR A 200 -4.06 -14.70 1.90
CA THR A 200 -5.43 -15.04 1.44
C THR A 200 -6.21 -15.81 2.49
N ILE A 201 -5.59 -16.83 3.12
CA ILE A 201 -6.27 -17.72 4.08
C ILE A 201 -6.47 -17.02 5.44
N SER A 202 -5.51 -16.19 5.85
CA SER A 202 -5.55 -15.51 7.16
C SER A 202 -6.32 -14.19 7.12
N TYR A 203 -6.72 -13.72 5.93
CA TYR A 203 -7.31 -12.38 5.70
C TYR A 203 -6.47 -11.24 6.31
N SER A 204 -5.15 -11.45 6.38
CA SER A 204 -4.20 -10.60 7.10
C SER A 204 -2.94 -10.43 6.28
N ILE A 205 -2.72 -9.18 5.83
CA ILE A 205 -1.50 -8.77 5.11
C ILE A 205 -0.27 -8.99 5.98
N SER A 206 -0.37 -8.63 7.25
CA SER A 206 0.71 -8.78 8.24
C SER A 206 1.13 -10.24 8.39
N ASP A 207 0.18 -11.17 8.49
CA ASP A 207 0.50 -12.59 8.65
C ASP A 207 1.11 -13.18 7.36
N GLY A 208 0.59 -12.78 6.20
CA GLY A 208 1.17 -13.17 4.92
C GLY A 208 2.65 -12.81 4.82
N ILE A 209 2.99 -11.56 5.14
CA ILE A 209 4.36 -11.04 5.04
C ILE A 209 5.29 -11.67 6.07
N ALA A 210 4.81 -11.86 7.30
CA ALA A 210 5.56 -12.54 8.34
C ALA A 210 5.96 -13.97 7.89
N TRP A 211 5.00 -14.74 7.37
CA TRP A 211 5.27 -16.08 6.85
C TRP A 211 6.14 -16.08 5.59
N GLY A 212 6.04 -15.05 4.74
CA GLY A 212 6.95 -14.81 3.63
C GLY A 212 8.41 -14.73 4.07
N PHE A 213 8.72 -13.82 5.01
CA PHE A 213 10.08 -13.68 5.52
C PHE A 213 10.60 -14.94 6.21
N ILE A 214 9.76 -15.58 7.04
CA ILE A 214 10.10 -16.83 7.72
C ILE A 214 10.45 -17.92 6.70
N THR A 215 9.60 -18.10 5.67
CA THR A 215 9.81 -19.12 4.63
C THR A 215 11.08 -18.82 3.82
N TYR A 216 11.29 -17.56 3.41
CA TYR A 216 12.53 -17.15 2.73
C TYR A 216 13.76 -17.49 3.57
N SER A 217 13.73 -17.14 4.86
CA SER A 217 14.87 -17.35 5.76
C SER A 217 15.17 -18.84 5.96
N ILE A 218 14.14 -19.67 6.14
CA ILE A 218 14.28 -21.11 6.27
C ILE A 218 14.86 -21.72 4.99
N MET A 219 14.33 -21.35 3.83
CA MET A 219 14.76 -21.88 2.54
C MET A 219 16.21 -21.47 2.20
N THR A 220 16.60 -20.23 2.47
CA THR A 220 17.97 -19.75 2.27
C THR A 220 18.97 -20.46 3.19
N LEU A 221 18.60 -20.67 4.45
CA LEU A 221 19.43 -21.42 5.41
C LEU A 221 19.56 -22.89 5.02
N ALA A 222 18.44 -23.56 4.70
CA ALA A 222 18.43 -24.96 4.30
C ALA A 222 19.16 -25.19 2.97
N GLY A 223 19.09 -24.23 2.05
CA GLY A 223 19.80 -24.26 0.77
C GLY A 223 21.29 -23.92 0.86
N GLY A 224 21.81 -23.53 2.03
CA GLY A 224 23.21 -23.15 2.22
C GLY A 224 23.62 -21.88 1.46
N LYS A 225 22.66 -21.06 1.00
CA LYS A 225 22.89 -19.86 0.19
C LYS A 225 22.87 -18.57 0.99
N PHE A 226 23.05 -18.64 2.32
CA PHE A 226 22.94 -17.49 3.20
C PHE A 226 24.00 -16.42 2.89
N LYS A 227 23.55 -15.24 2.49
CA LYS A 227 24.40 -14.08 2.22
C LYS A 227 24.27 -13.07 3.34
N LYS A 228 25.27 -12.17 3.44
CA LYS A 228 25.22 -11.05 4.40
C LYS A 228 24.01 -10.13 4.19
N SER A 229 23.52 -10.03 2.95
CA SER A 229 22.30 -9.28 2.61
C SER A 229 21.03 -9.86 3.24
N ASP A 230 21.00 -11.17 3.52
CA ASP A 230 19.82 -11.85 4.06
C ASP A 230 19.68 -11.66 5.58
N ILE A 231 20.69 -11.08 6.25
CA ILE A 231 20.67 -10.86 7.70
C ILE A 231 19.47 -10.02 8.12
N THR A 232 19.12 -8.98 7.36
CA THR A 232 17.97 -8.13 7.67
C THR A 232 16.67 -8.94 7.64
N VAL A 233 16.49 -9.76 6.60
CA VAL A 233 15.30 -10.61 6.46
C VAL A 233 15.27 -11.68 7.55
N ALA A 234 16.41 -12.28 7.88
CA ALA A 234 16.53 -13.26 8.96
C ALA A 234 16.19 -12.65 10.33
N CYS A 235 16.66 -11.43 10.63
CA CYS A 235 16.30 -10.70 11.84
C CYS A 235 14.79 -10.45 11.92
N CYS A 236 14.17 -10.04 10.81
CA CYS A 236 12.71 -9.85 10.75
C CYS A 236 11.98 -11.17 11.03
N SER A 237 12.39 -12.26 10.39
CA SER A 237 11.82 -13.60 10.61
C SER A 237 11.91 -14.04 12.06
N VAL A 238 13.04 -13.80 12.73
CA VAL A 238 13.21 -14.12 14.15
C VAL A 238 12.26 -13.28 15.01
N ALA A 239 12.11 -11.99 14.72
CA ALA A 239 11.15 -11.14 15.42
C ALA A 239 9.72 -11.66 15.27
N PHE A 240 9.29 -12.00 14.05
CA PHE A 240 7.97 -12.58 13.79
C PHE A 240 7.76 -13.93 14.48
N LEU A 241 8.76 -14.81 14.45
CA LEU A 241 8.70 -16.08 15.17
C LEU A 241 8.55 -15.85 16.68
N ALA A 242 9.29 -14.91 17.27
CA ALA A 242 9.16 -14.59 18.69
C ALA A 242 7.74 -14.10 19.03
N ILE A 243 7.15 -13.27 18.17
CA ILE A 243 5.77 -12.81 18.29
C ILE A 243 4.78 -13.98 18.23
N TYR A 244 4.92 -14.88 17.25
CA TYR A 244 4.01 -16.03 17.12
C TYR A 244 4.14 -17.02 18.28
N ILE A 245 5.36 -17.24 18.77
CA ILE A 245 5.59 -18.05 19.97
C ILE A 245 4.91 -17.39 21.18
N MET A 246 5.08 -16.08 21.36
CA MET A 246 4.43 -15.35 22.44
C MET A 246 2.90 -15.44 22.35
N LYS A 247 2.35 -15.30 21.14
CA LYS A 247 0.92 -15.49 20.87
C LYS A 247 0.43 -16.88 21.28
N ALA A 248 1.15 -17.92 20.86
CA ALA A 248 0.84 -19.31 21.21
C ALA A 248 0.93 -19.59 22.72
N VAL A 249 1.92 -19.01 23.41
CA VAL A 249 2.11 -19.15 24.87
C VAL A 249 1.03 -18.41 25.65
N LEU A 250 0.65 -17.21 25.22
CA LEU A 250 -0.36 -16.39 25.89
C LEU A 250 -1.80 -16.77 25.53
N LYS A 251 -2.01 -17.71 24.58
CA LYS A 251 -3.33 -18.08 24.04
C LYS A 251 -4.17 -16.88 23.57
N ILE A 252 -3.50 -15.88 23.01
CA ILE A 252 -4.10 -14.72 22.32
C ILE A 252 -4.00 -14.97 20.81
#